data_AF-A0A4Y9MB42-F1
#
_entry.id   AF-A0A4Y9MB42-F1
#
_cell.length_a   1.000
_cell.length_b   1.000
_cell.length_c   1.000
_cell.angle_alpha   90.00
_cell.angle_beta   90.00
_cell.angle_gamma   90.00
#
_symmetry.space_group_name_H-M   'P 1'
#
loop_
_entity.id
_entity.type
_entity.pdbx_description
1 polymer ?
#
loop_
_entity_poly.entity_id
_entity_poly.type
_entity_poly.pdbx_seq_one_letter_code
_entity_poly.pdbx_strand_id
1 'polypeptide(L)'
;MTTGAEWLDQARRLLDAVRGPEPAAGGEHASDCRWCPVCQAAAVVRGERPEVTEALADLLTTAAAALREFADDVAAARPTPGEEPPARTEAPEVQRIDIA
;
A
#
# COMPACT_ATOMS: atom_id res chain seq x y z
N MET A 1 -6.65 9.26 14.42
CA MET A 1 -7.43 8.46 13.44
C MET A 1 -7.20 8.90 11.98
N THR A 2 -6.44 9.97 11.70
CA THR A 2 -6.22 10.51 10.34
C THR A 2 -5.13 9.78 9.53
N THR A 3 -4.17 9.13 10.19
CA THR A 3 -3.03 8.46 9.51
C THR A 3 -3.45 7.38 8.50
N GLY A 4 -4.52 6.62 8.79
CA GLY A 4 -4.98 5.56 7.90
C GLY A 4 -5.58 6.08 6.59
N ALA A 5 -6.29 7.21 6.65
CA ALA A 5 -6.89 7.83 5.47
C ALA A 5 -5.82 8.44 4.54
N GLU A 6 -4.85 9.17 5.12
CA GLU A 6 -3.74 9.77 4.36
C GLU A 6 -2.89 8.72 3.63
N TRP A 7 -2.63 7.57 4.26
CA TRP A 7 -1.89 6.48 3.63
C TRP A 7 -2.66 5.86 2.46
N LEU A 8 -3.97 5.67 2.61
CA LEU A 8 -4.84 5.13 1.55
C LEU A 8 -4.87 6.06 0.33
N ASP A 9 -4.93 7.36 0.56
CA ASP A 9 -4.89 8.36 -0.51
C ASP A 9 -3.52 8.39 -1.20
N GLN A 10 -2.43 8.27 -0.44
CA GLN A 10 -1.07 8.15 -0.99
C GLN A 10 -0.94 6.89 -1.86
N ALA A 11 -1.44 5.75 -1.40
CA ALA A 11 -1.43 4.50 -2.13
C ALA A 11 -2.26 4.60 -3.43
N ARG A 12 -3.42 5.28 -3.38
CA ARG A 12 -4.28 5.47 -4.54
C ARG A 12 -3.60 6.32 -5.62
N ARG A 13 -2.94 7.42 -5.23
CA ARG A 13 -2.16 8.26 -6.15
C ARG A 13 -1.01 7.50 -6.80
N LEU A 14 -0.33 6.63 -6.03
CA LEU A 14 0.72 5.76 -6.57
C LEU A 14 0.16 4.79 -7.62
N LEU A 15 -0.98 4.16 -7.34
CA LEU A 15 -1.63 3.26 -8.29
C LEU A 15 -2.07 3.98 -9.56
N ASP A 16 -2.62 5.19 -9.47
CA ASP A 16 -3.00 5.98 -10.64
C ASP A 16 -1.79 6.39 -11.48
N ALA A 17 -0.67 6.75 -10.82
CA ALA A 17 0.58 7.04 -11.52
C ALA A 17 1.14 5.82 -12.27
N VAL A 18 0.99 4.61 -11.70
CA VAL A 18 1.38 3.35 -12.35
C VAL A 18 0.42 2.99 -13.49
N ARG A 19 -0.88 3.23 -13.33
CA ARG A 19 -1.91 2.87 -14.32
C ARG A 19 -1.78 3.69 -15.61
N GLY A 20 -1.20 4.88 -15.53
CA GLY A 20 -1.01 5.77 -16.67
C GLY A 20 -2.35 6.30 -17.23
N PRO A 21 -2.30 7.18 -18.23
CA PRO A 21 -3.51 7.69 -18.88
C PRO A 21 -4.26 6.56 -19.62
N GLU A 22 -5.60 6.62 -19.59
CA GLU A 22 -6.48 5.73 -20.38
C GLU A 22 -6.10 5.78 -21.87
N PRO A 23 -6.01 4.62 -22.54
CA PRO A 23 -5.60 4.58 -23.94
C PRO A 23 -6.65 5.26 -24.82
N ALA A 24 -6.23 6.24 -25.62
CA ALA A 24 -7.06 6.79 -26.68
C ALA A 24 -7.31 5.69 -27.73
N ALA A 25 -8.57 5.31 -27.91
CA ALA A 25 -8.96 4.27 -28.86
C ALA A 25 -8.68 4.70 -30.31
N GLY A 26 -7.90 3.90 -31.04
CA GLY A 26 -7.83 3.96 -32.50
C GLY A 26 -6.42 4.12 -33.08
N GLY A 27 -5.73 2.99 -33.30
CA GLY A 27 -4.52 2.91 -34.12
C GLY A 27 -3.89 1.53 -34.00
N GLU A 28 -3.64 0.86 -35.12
CA GLU A 28 -2.82 -0.37 -35.14
C GLU A 28 -1.39 -0.02 -34.70
N HIS A 29 -1.00 -0.50 -33.52
CA HIS A 29 0.33 -0.28 -32.98
C HIS A 29 1.25 -1.38 -33.49
N ALA A 30 2.36 -0.98 -34.13
CA ALA A 30 3.44 -1.91 -34.46
C ALA A 30 3.94 -2.61 -33.18
N SER A 31 4.23 -3.91 -33.26
CA SER A 31 4.67 -4.76 -32.13
C SER A 31 5.95 -4.25 -31.44
N ASP A 32 6.69 -3.36 -32.08
CA ASP A 32 7.93 -2.76 -31.57
C ASP A 32 7.71 -1.38 -30.91
N CYS A 33 6.48 -1.06 -30.48
CA CYS A 33 6.18 0.22 -29.86
C CYS A 33 6.85 0.34 -28.47
N ARG A 34 8.03 0.95 -28.41
CA ARG A 34 8.80 1.19 -27.17
C ARG A 34 8.28 2.38 -26.34
N TRP A 35 7.35 3.16 -26.88
CA TRP A 35 6.82 4.39 -26.27
C TRP A 35 5.48 4.19 -25.57
N CYS A 36 4.72 3.14 -25.93
CA CYS A 36 3.42 2.88 -25.31
C CYS A 36 3.60 2.12 -23.97
N PRO A 37 3.12 2.66 -22.83
CA PRO A 37 3.25 2.01 -21.52
C PRO A 37 2.50 0.66 -21.45
N VAL A 38 1.40 0.51 -22.20
CA VAL A 38 0.65 -0.76 -22.28
C VAL A 38 1.47 -1.83 -23.00
N CYS A 39 2.12 -1.50 -24.11
CA CYS A 39 2.98 -2.44 -24.83
C CYS A 39 4.22 -2.84 -24.01
N GLN A 40 4.81 -1.89 -23.27
CA GLN A 40 5.90 -2.18 -22.34
C GLN A 40 5.45 -3.12 -21.21
N ALA A 41 4.27 -2.88 -20.62
CA ALA A 41 3.72 -3.78 -19.61
C ALA A 41 3.44 -5.18 -20.19
N ALA A 42 2.90 -5.26 -21.41
CA ALA A 42 2.68 -6.53 -22.09
C ALA A 42 3.98 -7.29 -22.36
N ALA A 43 5.07 -6.59 -22.75
CA ALA A 43 6.38 -7.21 -22.96
C ALA A 43 6.95 -7.78 -21.65
N VAL A 44 6.78 -7.08 -20.52
CA VAL A 44 7.16 -7.59 -19.19
C VAL A 44 6.32 -8.82 -18.82
N VAL A 45 5.00 -8.78 -19.03
CA VAL A 45 4.09 -9.92 -18.76
C VAL A 45 4.41 -11.14 -19.63
N ARG A 46 4.84 -10.92 -20.88
CA ARG A 46 5.28 -12.00 -21.80
C ARG A 46 6.67 -12.53 -21.48
N GLY A 47 7.40 -11.93 -20.55
CA GLY A 47 8.76 -12.36 -20.18
C GLY A 47 9.83 -11.98 -21.20
N GLU A 48 9.57 -11.01 -22.07
CA GLU A 48 10.55 -10.52 -23.06
C GLU A 48 11.71 -9.72 -22.41
N ARG A 49 11.63 -9.51 -21.08
CA ARG A 49 12.59 -8.77 -20.25
C ARG A 49 12.91 -9.55 -18.98
N PRO A 50 13.68 -10.65 -19.07
CA PRO A 50 13.93 -11.55 -17.94
C PRO A 50 14.52 -10.84 -16.72
N GLU A 51 15.36 -9.82 -16.93
CA GLU A 51 15.98 -9.05 -15.84
C GLU A 51 14.93 -8.24 -15.04
N VAL A 52 13.90 -7.73 -15.73
CA VAL A 52 12.81 -6.98 -15.08
C VAL A 52 11.90 -7.94 -14.32
N THR A 53 11.64 -9.12 -14.89
CA THR A 53 10.83 -10.16 -14.25
C THR A 53 11.49 -10.69 -12.97
N GLU A 54 12.81 -10.91 -12.99
CA GLU A 54 13.57 -11.33 -11.80
C GLU A 54 13.55 -10.25 -10.71
N ALA A 55 13.87 -9.00 -11.04
CA ALA A 55 13.81 -7.90 -10.08
C ALA A 55 12.40 -7.69 -9.50
N LEU A 56 11.36 -7.89 -10.31
CA LEU A 56 9.96 -7.85 -9.86
C LEU A 56 9.65 -9.01 -8.90
N ALA A 57 10.13 -10.22 -9.17
CA ALA A 57 9.94 -11.36 -8.30
C ALA A 57 10.61 -11.17 -6.93
N ASP A 58 11.83 -10.61 -6.90
CA ASP A 58 12.54 -10.28 -5.67
C ASP A 58 11.80 -9.20 -4.86
N LEU A 59 11.30 -8.17 -5.53
CA LEU A 59 10.48 -7.12 -4.92
C LEU A 59 9.20 -7.71 -4.31
N LEU A 60 8.48 -8.56 -5.05
CA LEU A 60 7.26 -9.22 -4.58
C LEU A 60 7.53 -10.15 -3.40
N THR A 61 8.65 -10.88 -3.42
CA THR A 61 9.07 -11.75 -2.31
C THR A 61 9.33 -10.93 -1.04
N THR A 62 10.04 -9.81 -1.17
CA THR A 62 10.32 -8.88 -0.07
C THR A 62 9.02 -8.26 0.47
N ALA A 63 8.12 -7.83 -0.41
CA ALA A 63 6.82 -7.28 -0.01
C ALA A 63 5.96 -8.32 0.71
N ALA A 64 5.93 -9.58 0.23
CA ALA A 64 5.21 -10.67 0.88
C ALA A 64 5.78 -10.98 2.27
N ALA A 65 7.10 -10.91 2.46
CA ALA A 65 7.71 -11.07 3.77
C ALA A 65 7.29 -9.96 4.74
N ALA A 66 7.34 -8.70 4.31
CA ALA A 66 6.92 -7.55 5.13
C ALA A 66 5.43 -7.62 5.51
N LEU A 67 4.56 -8.07 4.58
CA LEU A 67 3.13 -8.24 4.85
C LEU A 67 2.85 -9.35 5.86
N ARG A 68 3.64 -10.44 5.87
CA ARG A 68 3.52 -11.50 6.88
C ARG A 68 3.89 -10.99 8.26
N GLU A 69 5.02 -10.29 8.36
CA GLU A 69 5.47 -9.68 9.62
C GLU A 69 4.40 -8.74 10.18
N PHE A 70 3.87 -7.86 9.33
CA PHE A 70 2.78 -6.96 9.73
C PHE A 70 1.51 -7.73 10.16
N ALA A 71 1.17 -8.83 9.48
CA ALA A 71 0.01 -9.64 9.85
C ALA A 71 0.21 -10.34 11.21
N ASP A 72 1.43 -10.80 11.50
CA ASP A 72 1.80 -11.42 12.76
C ASP A 72 1.76 -10.39 13.91
N ASP A 73 2.26 -9.18 13.70
CA ASP A 73 2.15 -8.07 14.65
C ASP A 73 0.68 -7.73 14.99
N VAL A 74 -0.17 -7.64 13.96
CA VAL A 74 -1.61 -7.39 14.13
C VAL A 74 -2.30 -8.56 14.85
N ALA A 75 -1.86 -9.79 14.63
CA ALA A 75 -2.38 -10.96 15.33
C ALA A 75 -1.97 -10.95 16.82
N ALA A 76 -0.72 -10.60 17.13
CA ALA A 76 -0.20 -10.50 18.49
C ALA A 76 -0.84 -9.37 19.30
N ALA A 77 -1.23 -8.27 18.65
CA ALA A 77 -1.92 -7.16 19.28
C ALA A 77 -3.39 -7.46 19.67
N ARG A 78 -3.94 -8.63 19.31
CA ARG A 78 -5.31 -8.99 19.74
C ARG A 78 -5.31 -9.34 21.22
N PRO A 79 -6.17 -8.70 22.03
CA PRO A 79 -6.27 -9.03 23.44
C PRO A 79 -6.72 -10.49 23.58
N THR A 80 -5.94 -11.27 24.33
CA THR A 80 -6.32 -12.61 24.78
C THR A 80 -7.57 -12.50 25.67
N PRO A 81 -8.60 -13.37 25.48
CA PRO A 81 -9.75 -13.39 26.38
C PRO A 81 -9.28 -13.74 27.80
N GLY A 82 -9.19 -12.75 28.68
CA GLY A 82 -8.69 -12.91 30.05
C GLY A 82 -7.69 -11.85 30.52
N GLU A 83 -7.20 -10.98 29.64
CA GLU A 83 -6.36 -9.84 30.05
C GLU A 83 -7.24 -8.77 30.71
N GLU A 84 -7.21 -8.70 32.05
CA GLU A 84 -7.87 -7.64 32.82
C GLU A 84 -7.19 -6.30 32.48
N PRO A 85 -7.92 -5.27 32.03
CA PRO A 85 -7.31 -4.01 31.66
C PRO A 85 -6.60 -3.41 32.89
N PRO A 86 -5.37 -2.87 32.74
CA PRO A 86 -4.71 -2.19 33.84
C PRO A 86 -5.64 -1.09 34.35
N ALA A 87 -5.80 -1.02 35.68
CA ALA A 87 -6.63 -0.04 36.33
C ALA A 87 -6.33 1.34 35.73
N ARG A 88 -7.36 1.98 35.18
CA ARG A 88 -7.25 3.33 34.61
C ARG A 88 -6.74 4.24 35.73
N THR A 89 -5.45 4.60 35.68
CA THR A 89 -4.92 5.69 36.49
C THR A 89 -5.77 6.92 36.21
N GLU A 90 -6.37 7.45 37.26
CA GLU A 90 -7.33 8.56 37.21
C GLU A 90 -6.79 9.69 36.35
N ALA A 91 -7.58 10.10 35.35
CA ALA A 91 -7.25 11.24 34.51
C ALA A 91 -7.16 12.51 35.38
N PRO A 92 -6.19 13.41 35.14
CA PRO A 92 -6.05 14.62 35.95
C PRO A 92 -7.32 15.47 35.84
N GLU A 93 -7.90 15.82 36.98
CA GLU A 93 -9.12 16.61 37.07
C GLU A 93 -8.85 18.03 36.56
N VAL A 94 -9.46 18.40 35.43
CA VAL A 94 -9.35 19.73 34.83
C VAL A 94 -10.24 20.70 35.60
N GLN A 95 -9.67 21.53 36.46
CA GLN A 95 -10.40 22.60 37.13
C GLN A 95 -10.76 23.70 36.14
N ARG A 96 -12.06 23.90 35.92
CA ARG A 96 -12.59 25.05 35.19
C ARG A 96 -12.55 26.28 36.09
N ILE A 97 -12.00 27.37 35.57
CA ILE A 97 -12.01 28.68 36.20
C ILE A 97 -12.99 29.54 35.40
N ASP A 98 -14.03 30.04 36.05
CA ASP A 98 -14.98 30.96 35.44
C ASP A 98 -14.38 32.39 35.42
N ILE A 99 -14.48 33.05 34.26
CA ILE A 99 -14.05 34.44 34.08
C ILE A 99 -15.31 35.32 34.05
N ALA A 100 -15.39 36.25 35.00
CA ALA A 100 -16.46 37.23 35.15
C ALA A 100 -16.24 38.48 34.27
#